data_AF-A0A9D0Y6V6-F1
#
_entry.id   AF-A0A9D0Y6V6-F1
#
_cell.length_a   1.000
_cell.length_b   1.000
_cell.length_c   1.000
_cell.angle_alpha   90.00
_cell.angle_beta   90.00
_cell.angle_gamma   90.00
#
_symmetry.space_group_name_H-M   'P 1'
#
loop_
_entity.id
_entity.type
_entity.pdbx_description
1 polymer ?
#
loop_
_entity_poly.entity_id
_entity_poly.type
_entity_poly.pdbx_seq_one_letter_code
_entity_poly.pdbx_strand_id
1 'polypeptide(L)'
;LDEAIPGSYYSLEWANDSQTIYYDVLDENHRPVKIFKHRLGDDPSRDGLVYEETDPRFFVGVMKSASKRFIFVTSAGNNMSEWRFVDANVPDSGLTLVQPRREDFEYDVDHHGERFLIRNNGDA
;
A
#
# COMPACT_ATOMS: atom_id res chain seq x y z
N LEU A 1 0.77 -3.36 -25.79
CA LEU A 1 0.30 -4.48 -24.97
C LEU A 1 -1.19 -4.27 -24.75
N ASP A 2 -2.00 -5.27 -25.04
CA ASP A 2 -3.41 -5.30 -24.65
C ASP A 2 -3.52 -6.06 -23.32
N GLU A 3 -2.86 -5.53 -22.28
CA GLU A 3 -2.85 -6.10 -20.94
C GLU A 3 -3.80 -5.31 -20.04
N ALA A 4 -4.58 -6.02 -19.23
CA ALA A 4 -5.53 -5.45 -18.30
C ALA A 4 -5.49 -6.23 -16.99
N ILE A 5 -5.56 -5.52 -15.86
CA ILE A 5 -5.64 -6.09 -14.52
C ILE A 5 -7.11 -5.97 -14.07
N PRO A 6 -7.95 -6.99 -14.29
CA PRO A 6 -9.36 -6.91 -13.92
C PRO A 6 -9.54 -6.85 -12.41
N GLY A 7 -10.54 -6.10 -11.94
CA GLY A 7 -10.85 -5.98 -10.51
C GLY A 7 -9.93 -5.06 -9.71
N SER A 8 -8.94 -4.43 -10.34
CA SER A 8 -8.18 -3.33 -9.72
C SER A 8 -9.11 -2.15 -9.40
N TYR A 9 -8.83 -1.46 -8.31
CA TYR A 9 -9.50 -0.23 -7.94
C TYR A 9 -8.59 1.00 -8.16
N TYR A 10 -8.85 2.10 -7.44
CA TYR A 10 -8.29 3.41 -7.74
C TYR A 10 -6.82 3.58 -7.32
N SER A 11 -6.36 2.83 -6.32
CA SER A 11 -5.03 2.99 -5.78
C SER A 11 -4.04 2.08 -6.50
N LEU A 12 -3.06 2.66 -7.18
CA LEU A 12 -1.98 1.91 -7.84
C LEU A 12 -0.66 2.65 -7.81
N GLU A 13 0.44 1.89 -7.75
CA GLU A 13 1.80 2.46 -7.81
C GLU A 13 2.80 1.53 -8.51
N TRP A 14 3.68 2.14 -9.30
CA TRP A 14 4.79 1.44 -9.94
C TRP A 14 5.98 1.29 -8.99
N ALA A 15 6.59 0.11 -9.00
CA ALA A 15 7.96 -0.05 -8.55
C ALA A 15 8.95 0.64 -9.51
N ASN A 16 10.21 0.80 -9.08
CA ASN A 16 11.23 1.49 -9.88
C ASN A 16 11.82 0.60 -10.99
N ASP A 17 11.50 -0.69 -11.02
CA ASP A 17 11.88 -1.60 -12.08
C ASP A 17 11.10 -1.37 -13.39
N SER A 18 10.06 -0.52 -13.38
CA SER A 18 9.14 -0.29 -14.52
C SER A 18 8.49 -1.57 -15.04
N GLN A 19 8.24 -2.49 -14.12
CA GLN A 19 7.92 -3.87 -14.41
C GLN A 19 6.93 -4.45 -13.39
N THR A 20 6.89 -3.89 -12.20
CA THR A 20 6.03 -4.31 -11.10
C THR A 20 5.06 -3.19 -10.70
N ILE A 21 3.79 -3.53 -10.52
CA ILE A 21 2.71 -2.64 -10.10
C ILE A 21 2.09 -3.19 -8.81
N TYR A 22 1.87 -2.31 -7.84
CA TYR A 22 1.03 -2.59 -6.67
C TYR A 22 -0.33 -1.94 -6.89
N TYR A 23 -1.42 -2.60 -6.52
CA TYR A 23 -2.76 -2.06 -6.70
C TYR A 23 -3.74 -2.61 -5.67
N ASP A 24 -4.81 -1.86 -5.40
CA ASP A 24 -5.89 -2.28 -4.51
C ASP A 24 -7.02 -3.03 -5.24
N VAL A 25 -7.72 -3.89 -4.48
CA VAL A 25 -8.85 -4.68 -4.96
C VAL A 25 -9.99 -4.60 -3.94
N LEU A 26 -11.22 -4.48 -4.46
CA LEU A 26 -12.44 -4.44 -3.66
C LEU A 26 -12.88 -5.83 -3.19
N ASP A 27 -13.46 -5.91 -1.99
CA ASP A 27 -14.27 -7.07 -1.57
C ASP A 27 -15.69 -7.04 -2.18
N GLU A 28 -16.49 -8.06 -1.85
CA GLU A 28 -17.89 -8.19 -2.29
C GLU A 28 -18.78 -7.01 -1.83
N ASN A 29 -18.37 -6.30 -0.79
CA ASN A 29 -19.05 -5.11 -0.25
C ASN A 29 -18.51 -3.80 -0.84
N HIS A 30 -17.72 -3.87 -1.93
CA HIS A 30 -17.09 -2.73 -2.58
C HIS A 30 -16.11 -1.96 -1.69
N ARG A 31 -15.46 -2.64 -0.74
CA ARG A 31 -14.45 -2.04 0.15
C ARG A 31 -13.05 -2.37 -0.33
N PRO A 32 -12.14 -1.41 -0.49
CA PRO A 32 -10.74 -1.70 -0.81
C PRO A 32 -10.07 -2.29 0.43
N VAL A 33 -9.80 -3.59 0.41
CA VAL A 33 -9.26 -4.33 1.57
C VAL A 33 -8.06 -5.21 1.23
N LYS A 34 -7.73 -5.37 -0.05
CA LYS A 34 -6.59 -6.17 -0.50
C LYS A 34 -5.65 -5.34 -1.35
N ILE A 35 -4.35 -5.53 -1.15
CA ILE A 35 -3.30 -5.05 -2.05
C ILE A 35 -2.67 -6.26 -2.73
N PHE A 36 -2.63 -6.21 -4.05
CA PHE A 36 -1.95 -7.17 -4.89
C PHE A 36 -0.73 -6.57 -5.56
N LYS A 37 0.14 -7.45 -6.06
CA LYS A 37 1.30 -7.10 -6.86
C LYS A 37 1.25 -7.84 -8.18
N HIS A 38 1.28 -7.07 -9.27
CA HIS A 38 1.30 -7.51 -10.64
C HIS A 38 2.68 -7.32 -11.26
N ARG A 39 3.11 -8.30 -12.08
CA ARG A 39 4.33 -8.23 -12.87
C ARG A 39 3.92 -8.16 -14.35
N LEU A 40 4.36 -7.12 -15.06
CA LEU A 40 4.00 -6.94 -16.47
C LEU A 40 4.29 -8.18 -17.31
N GLY A 41 3.29 -8.59 -18.10
CA GLY A 41 3.36 -9.75 -18.98
C GLY A 41 2.97 -11.07 -18.31
N ASP A 42 2.78 -11.10 -17.00
CA ASP A 42 2.23 -12.25 -16.30
C ASP A 42 0.69 -12.27 -16.38
N ASP A 43 0.09 -13.44 -16.16
CA ASP A 43 -1.37 -13.57 -16.04
C ASP A 43 -1.83 -12.94 -14.71
N PRO A 44 -2.72 -11.92 -14.71
CA PRO A 44 -3.19 -11.27 -13.47
C PRO A 44 -3.84 -12.21 -12.46
N SER A 45 -4.35 -13.38 -12.89
CA SER A 45 -4.87 -14.39 -11.97
C SER A 45 -3.80 -15.01 -11.06
N ARG A 46 -2.51 -14.76 -11.36
CA ARG A 46 -1.35 -15.21 -10.61
C ARG A 46 -0.74 -14.11 -9.73
N ASP A 47 -1.32 -12.93 -9.71
CA ASP A 47 -0.83 -11.80 -8.94
C ASP A 47 -0.78 -12.14 -7.45
N GLY A 48 0.31 -11.73 -6.80
CA GLY A 48 0.57 -12.07 -5.41
C GLY A 48 -0.19 -11.15 -4.45
N LEU A 49 -0.89 -11.72 -3.47
CA LEU A 49 -1.45 -10.97 -2.35
C LEU A 49 -0.31 -10.40 -1.49
N VAL A 50 -0.27 -9.08 -1.34
CA VAL A 50 0.73 -8.35 -0.56
C VAL A 50 0.22 -8.05 0.85
N TYR A 51 -1.03 -7.63 0.95
CA TYR A 51 -1.67 -7.26 2.22
C TYR A 51 -3.18 -7.46 2.11
N GLU A 52 -3.79 -7.92 3.21
CA GLU A 52 -5.24 -8.01 3.36
C GLU A 52 -5.64 -7.43 4.72
N GLU A 53 -6.57 -6.48 4.70
CA GLU A 53 -7.20 -5.96 5.89
C GLU A 53 -8.49 -6.74 6.17
N THR A 54 -8.58 -7.31 7.37
CA THR A 54 -9.70 -8.15 7.78
C THR A 54 -10.66 -7.42 8.71
N ASP A 55 -10.22 -6.30 9.30
CA ASP A 55 -11.07 -5.46 10.13
C ASP A 55 -12.03 -4.64 9.25
N PRO A 56 -13.36 -4.78 9.41
CA PRO A 56 -14.34 -4.09 8.58
C PRO A 56 -14.29 -2.55 8.70
N ARG A 57 -13.63 -2.03 9.74
CA ARG A 57 -13.52 -0.58 10.02
C ARG A 57 -12.46 0.12 9.18
N PHE A 58 -11.64 -0.63 8.44
CA PHE A 58 -10.48 -0.12 7.74
C PHE A 58 -10.57 -0.36 6.23
N PHE A 59 -9.94 0.55 5.50
CA PHE A 59 -9.71 0.50 4.07
C PHE A 59 -8.20 0.58 3.78
N VAL A 60 -7.78 -0.05 2.69
CA VAL A 60 -6.37 -0.08 2.28
C VAL A 60 -6.11 0.74 1.03
N GLY A 61 -4.88 1.19 0.87
CA GLY A 61 -4.40 1.86 -0.33
C GLY A 61 -2.90 1.73 -0.50
N VAL A 62 -2.43 2.10 -1.68
CA VAL A 62 -1.02 2.18 -2.06
C VAL A 62 -0.65 3.59 -2.52
N MET A 63 0.50 4.07 -2.10
CA MET A 63 1.02 5.36 -2.53
C MET A 63 2.55 5.36 -2.56
N LYS A 64 3.13 6.14 -3.46
CA LYS A 64 4.58 6.27 -3.55
C LYS A 64 5.05 7.52 -2.83
N SER A 65 6.09 7.36 -2.01
CA SER A 65 6.74 8.49 -1.33
C SER A 65 7.20 9.56 -2.31
N ALA A 66 7.28 10.81 -1.86
CA ALA A 66 7.72 11.93 -2.70
C ALA A 66 9.14 11.72 -3.28
N SER A 67 10.01 11.06 -2.50
CA SER A 67 11.35 10.64 -2.93
C SER A 67 11.38 9.52 -3.99
N LYS A 68 10.25 8.87 -4.26
CA LYS A 68 10.09 7.68 -5.11
C LYS A 68 10.82 6.42 -4.62
N ARG A 69 11.45 6.46 -3.43
CA ARG A 69 12.21 5.34 -2.88
C ARG A 69 11.31 4.26 -2.29
N PHE A 70 10.17 4.64 -1.71
CA PHE A 70 9.28 3.71 -1.02
C PHE A 70 7.89 3.71 -1.63
N ILE A 71 7.28 2.53 -1.69
CA ILE A 71 5.84 2.34 -1.82
C ILE A 71 5.30 2.07 -0.43
N PHE A 72 4.28 2.82 -0.03
CA PHE A 72 3.55 2.63 1.20
C PHE A 72 2.26 1.86 0.93
N VAL A 73 1.95 0.91 1.81
CA VAL A 73 0.63 0.29 1.95
C VAL A 73 0.01 0.85 3.23
N THR A 74 -1.14 1.49 3.11
CA THR A 74 -1.87 2.08 4.23
C THR A 74 -3.06 1.20 4.59
N SER A 75 -3.40 1.15 5.87
CA SER A 75 -4.69 0.70 6.38
C SER A 75 -5.23 1.80 7.29
N ALA A 76 -6.34 2.43 6.92
CA ALA A 76 -6.89 3.57 7.61
C ALA A 76 -8.38 3.36 7.92
N GLY A 77 -8.76 3.68 9.16
CA GLY A 77 -10.14 3.76 9.62
C GLY A 77 -10.46 5.18 10.09
N ASN A 78 -11.57 5.36 10.79
CA ASN A 78 -12.05 6.70 11.18
C ASN A 78 -11.16 7.45 12.19
N ASN A 79 -10.37 6.74 13.00
CA ASN A 79 -9.57 7.31 14.10
C ASN A 79 -8.25 6.55 14.32
N MET A 80 -7.83 5.74 13.34
CA MET A 80 -6.65 4.89 13.43
C MET A 80 -6.03 4.71 12.05
N SER A 81 -4.71 4.76 11.96
CA SER A 81 -3.99 4.36 10.75
C SER A 81 -2.83 3.42 11.05
N GLU A 82 -2.46 2.61 10.07
CA GLU A 82 -1.28 1.75 10.07
C GLU A 82 -0.60 1.86 8.71
N TRP A 83 0.72 2.07 8.72
CA TRP A 83 1.51 2.22 7.51
C TRP A 83 2.58 1.15 7.44
N ARG A 84 2.71 0.56 6.25
CA ARG A 84 3.75 -0.40 5.90
C ARG A 84 4.48 0.11 4.67
N PHE A 85 5.75 -0.25 4.51
CA PHE A 85 6.55 0.19 3.37
C PHE A 85 7.34 -0.95 2.76
N VAL A 86 7.69 -0.76 1.49
CA VAL A 86 8.64 -1.57 0.74
C VAL A 86 9.55 -0.65 -0.07
N ASP A 87 10.83 -0.99 -0.21
CA ASP A 87 11.73 -0.24 -1.11
C ASP A 87 11.31 -0.50 -2.55
N ALA A 88 10.96 0.56 -3.28
CA ALA A 88 10.49 0.48 -4.65
C ALA A 88 11.56 -0.03 -5.63
N ASN A 89 12.84 -0.05 -5.24
CA ASN A 89 13.93 -0.66 -6.01
C ASN A 89 14.05 -2.17 -5.78
N VAL A 90 13.38 -2.70 -4.74
CA VAL A 90 13.38 -4.13 -4.40
C VAL A 90 11.93 -4.59 -4.15
N PRO A 91 11.05 -4.57 -5.18
CA PRO A 91 9.61 -4.81 -5.03
C PRO A 91 9.24 -6.26 -4.69
N ASP A 92 10.21 -7.17 -4.66
CA ASP A 92 10.01 -8.54 -4.16
C ASP A 92 10.27 -8.68 -2.66
N SER A 93 10.71 -7.61 -1.99
CA SER A 93 10.84 -7.61 -0.54
C SER A 93 9.48 -7.52 0.16
N GLY A 94 9.41 -8.08 1.37
CA GLY A 94 8.22 -8.04 2.20
C GLY A 94 7.95 -6.65 2.78
N LEU A 95 6.68 -6.40 3.13
CA LEU A 95 6.28 -5.16 3.79
C LEU A 95 6.92 -5.05 5.18
N THR A 96 7.48 -3.87 5.47
CA THR A 96 7.97 -3.49 6.80
C THR A 96 6.97 -2.58 7.48
N LEU A 97 6.58 -2.89 8.72
CA LEU A 97 5.69 -2.05 9.53
C LEU A 97 6.42 -0.80 10.01
N VAL A 98 5.78 0.37 9.88
CA VAL A 98 6.29 1.62 10.50
C VAL A 98 5.98 1.59 12.00
N GLN A 99 4.70 1.51 12.35
CA GLN A 99 4.25 1.41 13.74
C GLN A 99 2.88 0.70 13.79
N PRO A 100 2.65 -0.21 14.76
CA PRO A 100 1.31 -0.78 14.95
C PRO A 100 0.26 0.31 15.19
N ARG A 101 -0.94 0.13 14.62
CA ARG A 101 -2.08 1.03 14.93
C ARG A 101 -2.41 1.03 16.42
N ARG A 102 -2.87 2.18 16.89
CA ARG A 102 -3.35 2.42 18.26
C ARG A 102 -4.65 3.22 18.18
N GLU A 103 -5.58 2.93 19.08
CA GLU A 103 -6.86 3.67 19.19
C GLU A 103 -6.62 5.17 19.34
N ASP A 104 -7.46 5.97 18.67
CA ASP A 104 -7.38 7.44 18.62
C ASP A 104 -6.01 7.99 18.17
N PHE A 105 -5.29 7.24 17.34
CA PHE A 105 -4.01 7.65 16.81
C PHE A 105 -3.93 7.45 15.29
N GLU A 106 -3.91 8.56 14.59
CA GLU A 106 -3.74 8.63 13.15
C GLU A 106 -2.40 9.28 12.85
N TYR A 107 -1.68 8.67 11.92
CA TYR A 107 -0.46 9.20 11.35
C TYR A 107 -0.42 8.99 9.84
N ASP A 108 0.33 9.85 9.17
CA ASP A 108 0.73 9.75 7.76
C ASP A 108 2.24 9.64 7.67
N VAL A 109 2.73 8.95 6.63
CA VAL A 109 4.17 8.75 6.42
C VAL A 109 4.58 9.22 5.02
N ASP A 110 5.65 10.00 4.95
CA ASP A 110 6.38 10.26 3.70
C ASP A 110 7.88 10.08 3.93
N HIS A 111 8.70 10.22 2.88
CA HIS A 111 10.14 10.05 2.93
C HIS A 111 10.89 11.22 2.29
N HIS A 112 11.90 11.72 3.01
CA HIS A 112 12.82 12.75 2.52
C HIS A 112 14.25 12.54 3.06
N GLY A 113 15.22 12.46 2.15
CA GLY A 113 16.63 12.23 2.48
C GLY A 113 16.85 10.83 3.06
N GLU A 114 17.26 10.76 4.32
CA GLU A 114 17.52 9.50 5.05
C GLU A 114 16.48 9.22 6.14
N ARG A 115 15.30 9.87 6.08
CA ARG A 115 14.31 9.82 7.17
C ARG A 115 12.89 9.72 6.63
N PHE A 116 12.05 9.05 7.41
CA PHE A 116 10.61 9.22 7.28
C PHE A 116 10.15 10.50 7.99
N LEU A 117 9.23 11.20 7.34
CA LEU A 117 8.49 12.32 7.89
C LEU A 117 7.13 11.79 8.33
N ILE A 118 6.81 11.94 9.61
CA ILE A 118 5.56 11.42 10.19
C ILE A 118 4.75 12.60 10.71
N ARG A 119 3.55 12.78 10.15
CA ARG A 119 2.53 13.72 10.66
C ARG A 119 1.52 12.90 11.44
N ASN A 120 1.19 13.29 12.65
CA ASN A 120 0.21 12.56 13.46
C ASN A 120 -0.69 13.49 14.28
N ASN A 121 -1.78 12.95 14.82
CA ASN A 121 -2.78 13.67 15.62
C ASN A 121 -2.60 13.52 17.13
N GLY A 122 -1.54 12.86 17.60
CA GLY A 122 -1.28 12.60 19.01
C GLY A 122 -0.14 13.44 19.59
N ASP A 123 -0.02 13.40 20.91
CA ASP A 123 1.20 13.86 21.59
C ASP A 123 2.29 12.77 21.47
N ALA A 124 3.50 13.21 21.14
CA ALA A 124 4.68 12.38 20.90
C ALA A 124 5.07 11.50 22.11
#